data_AF-X1JX36-F1
#
_entry.id   AF-X1JX36-F1
#
_cell.length_a   1.000
_cell.length_b   1.000
_cell.length_c   1.000
_cell.angle_alpha   90.00
_cell.angle_beta   90.00
_cell.angle_gamma   90.00
#
_symmetry.space_group_name_H-M   'P 1'
#
loop_
_entity.id
_entity.type
_entity.pdbx_description
1 polymer ?
#
loop_
_entity_poly.entity_id
_entity_poly.type
_entity_poly.pdbx_seq_one_letter_code
_entity_poly.pdbx_strand_id
1 'polypeptide(L)'
;TTIKNEFATLKRNYANYDFFFIHIKGTDLAGEDGNFDRKVRIIEQIDKALPNLTSLEPDVIVVTGDHSTPSLLKEHSWHPVPVLLYSKWCRPDKVSEFSESACISGGLGRFSATQIMPLAMANALKLTKFGA
;
A
#
# COMPACT_ATOMS: atom_id res chain seq x y z
N THR A 1 -5.64 -9.94 -14.77
CA THR A 1 -6.43 -8.70 -14.61
C THR A 1 -5.54 -7.50 -14.77
N THR A 2 -6.03 -6.36 -15.28
CA THR A 2 -5.24 -5.13 -15.43
C THR A 2 -5.47 -4.21 -14.23
N ILE A 3 -4.51 -3.32 -13.91
CA ILE A 3 -4.67 -2.29 -12.86
C ILE A 3 -5.98 -1.52 -13.05
N LYS A 4 -6.31 -1.14 -14.30
CA LYS A 4 -7.56 -0.46 -14.64
C LYS A 4 -8.81 -1.25 -14.21
N ASN A 5 -8.80 -2.57 -14.42
CA ASN A 5 -9.94 -3.42 -14.05
C ASN A 5 -10.09 -3.56 -12.53
N GLU A 6 -8.99 -3.59 -11.78
CA GLU A 6 -9.01 -3.61 -10.30
C GLU A 6 -9.71 -2.36 -9.75
N PHE A 7 -9.26 -1.17 -10.17
CA PHE A 7 -9.85 0.10 -9.70
C PHE A 7 -11.28 0.32 -10.21
N ALA A 8 -11.61 -0.17 -11.41
CA ALA A 8 -13.00 -0.15 -11.90
C ALA A 8 -13.92 -1.05 -11.05
N THR A 9 -13.41 -2.21 -10.61
CA THR A 9 -14.14 -3.14 -9.74
C THR A 9 -14.32 -2.56 -8.35
N LEU A 10 -13.28 -1.93 -7.79
CA LEU A 10 -13.37 -1.15 -6.54
C LEU A 10 -14.53 -0.15 -6.63
N LYS A 11 -14.49 0.74 -7.63
CA LYS A 11 -15.49 1.81 -7.78
C LYS A 11 -16.92 1.28 -7.90
N ARG A 12 -17.13 0.17 -8.61
CA ARG A 12 -18.45 -0.45 -8.77
C ARG A 12 -19.02 -0.98 -7.45
N ASN A 13 -18.16 -1.48 -6.58
CA ASN A 13 -18.57 -2.19 -5.36
C ASN A 13 -18.39 -1.36 -4.08
N TYR A 14 -17.88 -0.13 -4.18
CA TYR A 14 -17.44 0.67 -3.04
C TYR A 14 -18.50 0.82 -1.95
N ALA A 15 -19.76 1.01 -2.33
CA ALA A 15 -20.88 1.16 -1.38
C ALA A 15 -21.33 -0.15 -0.69
N ASN A 16 -20.84 -1.32 -1.16
CA ASN A 16 -21.33 -2.62 -0.70
C ASN A 16 -20.43 -3.29 0.33
N TYR A 17 -19.24 -2.74 0.60
CA TYR A 17 -18.25 -3.35 1.50
C TYR A 17 -17.52 -2.30 2.34
N ASP A 18 -17.10 -2.72 3.53
CA ASP A 18 -16.34 -1.90 4.48
C ASP A 18 -14.82 -1.93 4.26
N PHE A 19 -14.33 -2.90 3.50
CA PHE A 19 -12.90 -3.16 3.33
C PHE A 19 -12.63 -3.69 1.92
N PHE A 20 -11.58 -3.15 1.31
CA PHE A 20 -11.10 -3.56 0.00
C PHE A 20 -9.61 -3.88 0.07
N PHE A 21 -9.24 -5.03 -0.50
CA PHE A 21 -7.85 -5.42 -0.71
C PHE A 21 -7.57 -5.45 -2.21
N ILE A 22 -6.65 -4.59 -2.67
CA ILE A 22 -6.28 -4.47 -4.08
C ILE A 22 -4.86 -4.98 -4.23
N HIS A 23 -4.68 -6.05 -5.00
CA HIS A 23 -3.40 -6.71 -5.17
C HIS A 23 -2.89 -6.57 -6.61
N ILE A 24 -1.69 -6.01 -6.77
CA ILE A 24 -1.05 -5.79 -8.07
C ILE A 24 0.20 -6.66 -8.19
N LYS A 25 0.07 -7.82 -8.86
CA LYS A 25 1.17 -8.80 -9.01
C LYS A 25 2.30 -8.38 -9.96
N GLY A 26 2.02 -7.44 -10.87
CA GLY A 26 2.92 -7.14 -11.99
C GLY A 26 4.31 -6.61 -11.59
N THR A 27 4.41 -5.90 -10.47
CA THR A 27 5.67 -5.34 -9.96
C THR A 27 6.64 -6.43 -9.53
N ASP A 28 6.12 -7.52 -8.96
CA ASP A 28 6.92 -8.66 -8.50
C ASP A 28 7.46 -9.47 -9.68
N LEU A 29 6.60 -9.80 -10.66
CA LEU A 29 7.02 -10.50 -11.89
C LEU A 29 8.14 -9.74 -12.62
N ALA A 30 8.06 -8.41 -12.68
CA ALA A 30 9.13 -7.61 -13.27
C ALA A 30 10.42 -7.61 -12.42
N GLY A 31 10.30 -7.79 -11.11
CA GLY A 31 11.41 -8.03 -10.20
C GLY A 31 12.10 -9.36 -10.48
N GLU A 32 11.35 -10.46 -10.52
CA GLU A 32 11.85 -11.81 -10.82
C GLU A 32 12.49 -11.91 -12.21
N ASP A 33 11.93 -11.23 -13.21
CA ASP A 33 12.53 -11.14 -14.56
C ASP A 33 13.83 -10.31 -14.60
N GLY A 34 14.14 -9.58 -13.52
CA GLY A 34 15.21 -8.59 -13.47
C GLY A 34 15.00 -7.36 -14.34
N ASN A 35 13.75 -7.11 -14.75
CA ASN A 35 13.40 -6.01 -15.64
C ASN A 35 13.02 -4.76 -14.82
N PHE A 36 14.04 -3.99 -14.44
CA PHE A 36 13.90 -2.77 -13.66
C PHE A 36 12.93 -1.77 -14.30
N ASP A 37 13.10 -1.46 -15.59
CA ASP A 37 12.26 -0.46 -16.26
C ASP A 37 10.79 -0.88 -16.34
N ARG A 38 10.51 -2.18 -16.50
CA ARG A 38 9.14 -2.70 -16.45
C ARG A 38 8.57 -2.53 -15.05
N LYS A 39 9.35 -2.80 -13.99
CA LYS A 39 8.91 -2.61 -12.60
C LYS A 39 8.55 -1.15 -12.34
N VAL A 40 9.39 -0.21 -12.77
CA VAL A 40 9.13 1.24 -12.68
C VAL A 40 7.84 1.61 -13.41
N ARG A 41 7.68 1.21 -14.69
CA ARG A 41 6.47 1.50 -15.47
C ARG A 41 5.18 1.00 -14.81
N ILE A 42 5.22 -0.15 -14.14
CA ILE A 42 4.06 -0.69 -13.44
C ILE A 42 3.74 0.14 -12.20
N ILE A 43 4.75 0.57 -11.43
CA ILE A 43 4.55 1.47 -10.28
C ILE A 43 3.93 2.80 -10.74
N GLU A 44 4.42 3.39 -11.84
CA GLU A 44 3.83 4.61 -12.41
C GLU A 44 2.38 4.42 -12.90
N GLN A 45 2.03 3.22 -13.39
CA GLN A 45 0.64 2.91 -13.76
C GLN A 45 -0.27 2.82 -12.54
N ILE A 46 0.24 2.33 -11.41
CA ILE A 46 -0.49 2.32 -10.13
C ILE A 46 -0.68 3.77 -9.67
N ASP A 47 0.38 4.58 -9.67
CA ASP A 47 0.33 5.99 -9.28
C ASP A 47 -0.71 6.78 -10.08
N LYS A 48 -0.69 6.65 -11.41
CA LYS A 48 -1.71 7.24 -12.31
C LYS A 48 -3.14 6.77 -12.02
N ALA A 49 -3.32 5.59 -11.43
CA ALA A 49 -4.63 5.05 -11.08
C ALA A 49 -5.11 5.50 -9.69
N LEU A 50 -4.21 5.94 -8.80
CA LEU A 50 -4.55 6.37 -7.43
C LEU A 50 -5.65 7.42 -7.34
N PRO A 51 -5.78 8.41 -8.26
CA PRO A 51 -6.90 9.35 -8.24
C PRO A 51 -8.28 8.67 -8.27
N ASN A 52 -8.40 7.49 -8.90
CA ASN A 52 -9.66 6.74 -8.92
C ASN A 52 -10.01 6.13 -7.55
N LEU A 53 -9.02 5.89 -6.68
CA LEU A 53 -9.21 5.47 -5.30
C LEU A 53 -9.47 6.70 -4.41
N THR A 54 -8.64 7.74 -4.50
CA THR A 54 -8.76 8.90 -3.61
C THR A 54 -10.04 9.69 -3.87
N SER A 55 -10.58 9.68 -5.10
CA SER A 55 -11.89 10.29 -5.41
C SER A 55 -13.08 9.59 -4.76
N LEU A 56 -12.88 8.40 -4.18
CA LEU A 56 -13.90 7.68 -3.41
C LEU A 56 -13.90 8.08 -1.92
N GLU A 57 -12.95 8.93 -1.52
CA GLU A 57 -12.83 9.45 -0.15
C GLU A 57 -12.81 8.36 0.94
N PRO A 58 -11.93 7.35 0.85
CA PRO A 58 -11.81 6.33 1.90
C PRO A 58 -11.33 6.92 3.23
N ASP A 59 -11.90 6.45 4.34
CA ASP A 59 -11.50 6.85 5.70
C ASP A 59 -10.04 6.50 6.03
N VAL A 60 -9.56 5.39 5.46
CA VAL A 60 -8.19 4.88 5.64
C VAL A 60 -7.67 4.33 4.31
N ILE A 61 -6.45 4.72 3.94
CA ILE A 61 -5.70 4.14 2.83
C ILE A 61 -4.42 3.53 3.39
N VAL A 62 -4.12 2.29 2.97
CA VAL A 62 -2.84 1.63 3.25
C VAL A 62 -2.19 1.23 1.94
N VAL A 63 -0.90 1.54 1.78
CA VAL A 63 -0.09 1.13 0.62
C VAL A 63 1.18 0.47 1.13
N THR A 64 1.48 -0.73 0.64
CA THR A 64 2.71 -1.47 0.95
C THR A 64 2.95 -2.57 -0.10
N GLY A 65 4.15 -3.14 -0.11
CA GLY A 65 4.39 -4.48 -0.64
C GLY A 65 4.13 -5.57 0.42
N ASP A 66 3.96 -6.81 -0.01
CA ASP A 66 3.98 -8.00 0.85
C ASP A 66 5.42 -8.49 1.10
N HIS A 67 6.31 -8.32 0.12
CA HIS A 67 7.74 -8.55 0.25
C HIS A 67 8.56 -7.71 -0.74
N SER A 68 9.88 -7.71 -0.55
CA SER A 68 10.83 -7.05 -1.46
C SER A 68 11.34 -8.00 -2.52
N THR A 69 11.22 -7.64 -3.79
CA THR A 69 11.79 -8.39 -4.93
C THR A 69 12.70 -7.48 -5.76
N PRO A 70 13.97 -7.27 -5.37
CA PRO A 70 14.88 -6.39 -6.09
C PRO A 70 15.20 -6.95 -7.48
N SER A 71 15.03 -6.15 -8.53
CA SER A 71 15.31 -6.58 -9.92
C SER A 71 16.77 -7.03 -10.12
N LEU A 72 17.70 -6.52 -9.31
CA LEU A 72 19.10 -6.96 -9.33
C LEU A 72 19.26 -8.41 -8.82
N LEU A 73 18.46 -8.81 -7.83
CA LEU A 73 18.52 -10.15 -7.23
C LEU A 73 17.67 -11.17 -7.99
N LYS A 74 16.61 -10.73 -8.69
CA LYS A 74 15.66 -11.60 -9.41
C LYS A 74 14.93 -12.61 -8.54
N GLU A 75 14.95 -12.40 -7.24
CA GLU A 75 14.32 -13.24 -6.23
C GLU A 75 13.80 -12.36 -5.09
N HIS A 76 12.96 -12.96 -4.26
CA HIS A 76 12.51 -12.34 -3.01
C HIS A 76 13.71 -12.08 -2.09
N SER A 77 13.61 -11.03 -1.28
CA SER A 77 14.63 -10.66 -0.31
C SER A 77 14.00 -10.26 1.02
N TRP A 78 14.83 -10.26 2.06
CA TRP A 78 14.44 -9.93 3.44
C TRP A 78 14.40 -8.43 3.73
N HIS A 79 14.67 -7.58 2.72
CA HIS A 79 14.64 -6.13 2.89
C HIS A 79 13.24 -5.67 3.30
N PRO A 80 13.12 -4.76 4.29
CA PRO A 80 11.83 -4.23 4.68
C PRO A 80 11.16 -3.50 3.52
N VAL A 81 9.82 -3.52 3.50
CA VAL A 81 9.01 -2.84 2.50
C VAL A 81 8.52 -1.48 3.02
N PRO A 82 8.40 -0.46 2.16
CA PRO A 82 7.82 0.82 2.56
C PRO A 82 6.32 0.66 2.84
N VAL A 83 5.83 1.31 3.90
CA VAL A 83 4.41 1.30 4.31
C VAL A 83 3.92 2.74 4.45
N LEU A 84 2.79 3.03 3.81
CA LEU A 84 2.01 4.26 3.99
C LEU A 84 0.70 3.90 4.69
N LEU A 85 0.34 4.65 5.73
CA LEU A 85 -1.01 4.68 6.28
C LEU A 85 -1.50 6.12 6.27
N TYR A 86 -2.58 6.38 5.56
CA TYR A 86 -3.23 7.68 5.49
C TYR A 86 -4.64 7.59 6.08
N SER A 87 -5.00 8.56 6.92
CA SER A 87 -6.34 8.72 7.49
C SER A 87 -6.51 10.13 8.04
N LYS A 88 -7.75 10.61 8.18
CA LYS A 88 -8.06 11.86 8.89
C LYS A 88 -7.60 11.88 10.34
N TRP A 89 -7.38 10.71 10.95
CA TRP A 89 -6.94 10.57 12.34
C TRP A 89 -5.46 10.25 12.50
N CYS A 90 -4.73 10.06 11.39
CA CYS A 90 -3.30 9.75 11.48
C CYS A 90 -2.52 10.98 11.99
N ARG A 91 -1.40 10.73 12.66
CA ARG A 91 -0.44 11.80 12.99
C ARG A 91 0.54 11.90 11.84
N PRO A 92 0.50 12.96 11.00
CA PRO A 92 1.42 13.09 9.89
C PRO A 92 2.85 13.27 10.41
N ASP A 93 3.80 12.65 9.72
CA ASP A 93 5.23 12.89 9.91
C ASP A 93 5.74 13.93 8.88
N LYS A 94 7.06 14.04 8.71
CA LYS A 94 7.68 14.99 7.77
C LYS A 94 8.02 14.36 6.42
N VAL A 95 7.71 13.09 6.19
CA VAL A 95 8.02 12.39 4.94
C VAL A 95 7.06 12.86 3.85
N SER A 96 7.60 13.29 2.72
CA SER A 96 6.83 13.86 1.59
C SER A 96 6.82 12.98 0.34
N GLU A 97 7.49 11.83 0.36
CA GLU A 97 7.59 10.91 -0.77
C GLU A 97 7.48 9.46 -0.30
N PHE A 98 7.00 8.57 -1.18
CA PHE A 98 6.90 7.14 -0.91
C PHE A 98 8.04 6.38 -1.60
N SER A 99 9.13 6.18 -0.88
CA SER A 99 10.32 5.46 -1.33
C SER A 99 10.94 4.69 -0.16
N GLU A 100 11.75 3.67 -0.43
CA GLU A 100 12.43 2.91 0.61
C GLU A 100 13.28 3.82 1.52
N SER A 101 13.98 4.79 0.94
CA SER A 101 14.85 5.71 1.70
C SER A 101 14.07 6.71 2.55
N ALA A 102 12.96 7.25 2.02
CA ALA A 102 12.15 8.20 2.75
C ALA A 102 11.37 7.54 3.90
N CYS A 103 10.82 6.35 3.67
CA CYS A 103 10.05 5.60 4.68
C CYS A 103 10.89 5.19 5.91
N ILE A 104 12.22 5.16 5.81
CA ILE A 104 13.10 4.96 6.99
C ILE A 104 12.90 6.07 8.04
N SER A 105 12.55 7.28 7.61
CA SER A 105 12.30 8.42 8.49
C SER A 105 10.82 8.59 8.87
N GLY A 106 9.96 7.64 8.47
CA GLY A 106 8.52 7.69 8.73
C GLY A 106 8.17 7.47 10.20
N GLY A 107 7.11 8.13 10.66
CA GLY A 107 6.66 8.12 12.06
C GLY A 107 6.12 6.76 12.53
N LEU A 108 5.79 5.86 11.61
CA LEU A 108 5.41 4.48 11.93
C LEU A 108 6.60 3.62 12.39
N GLY A 109 7.83 4.01 12.05
CA GLY A 109 9.03 3.23 12.32
C GLY A 109 9.02 1.86 11.62
N ARG A 110 9.82 0.93 12.15
CA ARG A 110 9.90 -0.45 11.64
C ARG A 110 9.10 -1.39 12.53
N PHE A 111 8.14 -2.09 11.96
CA PHE A 111 7.23 -2.97 12.70
C PHE A 111 6.83 -4.20 11.87
N SER A 112 6.19 -5.19 12.52
CA SER A 112 5.72 -6.42 11.86
C SER A 112 4.50 -6.13 10.98
N ALA A 113 4.45 -6.71 9.77
CA ALA A 113 3.30 -6.58 8.86
C ALA A 113 1.95 -6.95 9.51
N THR A 114 1.95 -7.83 10.51
CA THR A 114 0.75 -8.19 11.29
C THR A 114 0.14 -7.02 12.05
N GLN A 115 0.86 -5.92 12.27
CA GLN A 115 0.34 -4.71 12.93
C GLN A 115 -0.34 -3.75 11.96
N ILE A 116 -0.22 -3.95 10.64
CA ILE A 116 -0.85 -3.06 9.64
C ILE A 116 -2.37 -3.02 9.84
N MET A 117 -3.01 -4.18 9.98
CA MET A 117 -4.47 -4.24 10.15
C MET A 117 -4.97 -3.63 11.47
N PRO A 118 -4.37 -3.93 12.65
CA PRO A 118 -4.67 -3.21 13.88
C PRO A 118 -4.56 -1.68 13.75
N LEU A 119 -3.49 -1.18 13.13
CA LEU A 119 -3.30 0.26 12.90
C LEU A 119 -4.36 0.84 11.96
N ALA A 120 -4.69 0.13 10.87
CA ALA A 120 -5.73 0.54 9.94
C ALA A 120 -7.11 0.58 10.62
N MET A 121 -7.46 -0.44 11.41
CA MET A 121 -8.72 -0.47 12.17
C MET A 121 -8.79 0.61 13.24
N ALA A 122 -7.67 0.93 13.90
CA ALA A 122 -7.58 2.05 14.84
C ALA A 122 -7.88 3.37 14.13
N ASN A 123 -7.28 3.60 12.97
CA ASN A 123 -7.52 4.79 12.15
C ASN A 123 -8.92 4.79 11.50
N ALA A 124 -9.59 3.65 11.38
CA ALA A 124 -10.98 3.57 10.94
C ALA A 124 -11.99 3.77 12.09
N LEU A 125 -11.52 3.94 13.34
CA LEU A 125 -12.35 3.93 14.55
C LEU A 125 -13.19 2.65 14.70
N LYS A 126 -12.67 1.51 14.21
CA LYS A 126 -13.34 0.20 14.24
C LYS A 126 -12.78 -0.76 15.30
N LEU A 127 -11.92 -0.28 16.20
CA LEU A 127 -11.46 -1.06 17.35
C LEU A 127 -12.39 -0.84 18.55
N THR A 128 -12.69 -1.92 19.26
CA THR A 128 -13.34 -1.86 20.57
C THR A 128 -12.30 -1.77 21.66
N LYS A 129 -12.64 -1.06 22.73
CA LYS A 129 -11.80 -0.99 23.93
C LYS A 129 -11.75 -2.38 24.59
N PHE A 130 -10.55 -2.85 24.92
CA PHE A 130 -10.38 -4.07 25.70
C PHE A 130 -10.19 -3.72 27.17
N GLY A 131 -11.18 -4.06 28.00
CA GLY A 131 -11.22 -3.69 29.42
C GLY A 131 -11.56 -2.22 29.67
N ALA A 132 -12.01 -1.93 30.89
CA ALA A 132 -12.48 -0.63 31.39
C ALA A 132 -13.68 0.01 30.67
#